data_AF-A0A962ATE6-F1
#
_entry.id   AF-A0A962ATE6-F1
#
_cell.length_a   1.000
_cell.length_b   1.000
_cell.length_c   1.000
_cell.angle_alpha   90.00
_cell.angle_beta   90.00
_cell.angle_gamma   90.00
#
_symmetry.space_group_name_H-M   'P 1'
#
loop_
_entity.id
_entity.type
_entity.pdbx_description
1 polymer ?
#
loop_
_entity_poly.entity_id
_entity_poly.type
_entity_poly.pdbx_seq_one_letter_code
_entity_poly.pdbx_strand_id
1 'polypeptide(L)'
;VSRGLQYGVPLEEYVDAFTFTRFEPAGFVQGNDAIKNATSILDYVFRELAISYLQRNDLAHVSPEDIGYAAMGKGEDEGKAPEAKAAPTFVSRGLVRSKTDRLMVVAGGAGAHVAQSPTMLATDGATALKPQDVGNLAHEVAEVAHDLDKLGWSQPSEADLIAEKRAEARMKGYVGEACPECANFTLVRNGTCLKCDTCGSTTGCS
;
A
#
# COMPACT_ATOMS: atom_id res chain seq x y z
N VAL A 1 17.43 25.83 -15.59
CA VAL A 1 16.68 25.45 -16.81
C VAL A 1 16.52 26.60 -17.81
N SER A 2 16.42 27.88 -17.38
CA SER A 2 16.19 29.02 -18.30
C SER A 2 17.33 29.30 -19.29
N ARG A 3 18.62 29.22 -18.90
CA ARG A 3 19.73 29.39 -19.86
C ARG A 3 19.76 28.30 -20.93
N GLY A 4 19.35 27.08 -20.59
CA GLY A 4 19.50 25.92 -21.45
C GLY A 4 18.70 25.96 -22.75
N LEU A 5 17.39 26.15 -22.63
CA LEU A 5 16.48 26.27 -23.78
C LEU A 5 16.72 27.54 -24.59
N GLN A 6 17.21 28.61 -23.94
CA GLN A 6 17.55 29.86 -24.61
C GLN A 6 18.75 29.72 -25.56
N TYR A 7 19.66 28.76 -25.31
CA TYR A 7 20.82 28.49 -26.17
C TYR A 7 20.60 27.35 -27.18
N GLY A 8 19.35 26.88 -27.36
CA GLY A 8 18.98 25.96 -28.44
C GLY A 8 19.22 24.47 -28.18
N VAL A 9 19.41 24.06 -26.93
CA VAL A 9 19.48 22.62 -26.58
C VAL A 9 18.06 22.03 -26.60
N PRO A 10 17.84 20.92 -27.33
CA PRO A 10 16.53 20.28 -27.45
C PRO A 10 16.02 19.75 -26.10
N LEU A 11 14.69 19.69 -25.93
CA LEU A 11 14.07 19.25 -24.67
C LEU A 11 14.40 17.78 -24.37
N GLU A 12 14.53 16.96 -25.40
CA GLU A 12 14.93 15.56 -25.35
C GLU A 12 16.24 15.39 -24.56
N GLU A 13 17.24 16.23 -24.85
CA GLU A 13 18.56 16.16 -24.24
C GLU A 13 18.55 16.63 -22.78
N TYR A 14 17.63 17.53 -22.43
CA TYR A 14 17.36 17.88 -21.03
C TYR A 14 16.71 16.74 -20.26
N VAL A 15 15.72 16.08 -20.85
CA VAL A 15 15.05 14.93 -20.22
C VAL A 15 16.07 13.84 -19.93
N ASP A 16 16.91 13.49 -20.89
CA ASP A 16 17.92 12.45 -20.70
C ASP A 16 19.01 12.84 -19.67
N ALA A 17 19.38 14.12 -19.61
CA ALA A 17 20.40 14.59 -18.67
C ALA A 17 19.90 14.74 -17.21
N PHE A 18 18.62 15.06 -17.01
CA PHE A 18 18.07 15.41 -15.70
C PHE A 18 17.14 14.36 -15.10
N THR A 19 16.68 13.38 -15.88
CA THR A 19 15.97 12.21 -15.35
C THR A 19 16.92 11.35 -14.51
N PHE A 20 16.38 10.70 -13.48
CA PHE A 20 17.13 9.90 -12.50
C PHE A 20 18.18 10.65 -11.67
N THR A 21 18.24 11.98 -11.78
CA THR A 21 19.01 12.77 -10.84
C THR A 21 18.40 12.68 -9.44
N ARG A 22 19.28 12.64 -8.44
CA ARG A 22 18.88 12.59 -7.03
C ARG A 22 19.17 13.92 -6.40
N PHE A 23 18.11 14.57 -5.94
CA PHE A 23 18.15 15.75 -5.11
C PHE A 23 17.13 15.53 -4.00
N GLU A 24 17.51 15.83 -2.77
CA GLU A 24 16.59 15.87 -1.63
C GLU A 24 15.70 17.12 -1.83
N PRO A 25 14.36 17.07 -1.74
CA PRO A 25 13.48 16.01 -1.24
C PRO A 25 13.06 14.97 -2.29
N ALA A 26 13.04 13.70 -1.88
CA ALA A 26 12.48 12.58 -2.64
C ALA A 26 11.21 12.07 -1.94
N GLY A 27 10.23 11.60 -2.71
CA GLY A 27 8.98 11.14 -2.10
C GLY A 27 7.89 10.77 -3.09
N PHE A 28 6.71 10.52 -2.53
CA PHE A 28 5.50 10.25 -3.29
C PHE A 28 4.96 11.52 -3.93
N VAL A 29 4.52 11.37 -5.17
CA VAL A 29 3.88 12.45 -5.93
C VAL A 29 2.37 12.32 -5.75
N GLN A 30 1.70 13.42 -5.40
CA GLN A 30 0.25 13.47 -5.27
C GLN A 30 -0.36 14.14 -6.50
N GLY A 31 -1.44 13.57 -7.04
CA GLY A 31 -2.22 14.17 -8.13
C GLY A 31 -1.70 13.92 -9.54
N ASN A 32 -0.70 13.07 -9.73
CA ASN A 32 -0.24 12.62 -11.05
C ASN A 32 -0.53 11.13 -11.22
N ASP A 33 -1.16 10.77 -12.34
CA ASP A 33 -1.56 9.39 -12.63
C ASP A 33 -0.40 8.53 -13.17
N ALA A 34 0.56 9.14 -13.86
CA ALA A 34 1.65 8.45 -14.53
C ALA A 34 2.89 8.25 -13.64
N ILE A 35 3.18 9.21 -12.74
CA ILE A 35 4.35 9.18 -11.86
C ILE A 35 3.91 9.18 -10.39
N LYS A 36 4.11 8.05 -9.70
CA LYS A 36 3.71 7.88 -8.28
C LYS A 36 4.81 8.23 -7.27
N ASN A 37 6.07 8.10 -7.66
CA ASN A 37 7.24 8.42 -6.85
C ASN A 37 8.32 9.05 -7.71
N ALA A 38 9.05 10.01 -7.14
CA ALA A 38 10.17 10.66 -7.81
C ALA A 38 11.37 10.76 -6.85
N THR A 39 12.58 10.68 -7.40
CA THR A 39 13.83 10.76 -6.62
C THR A 39 14.34 12.19 -6.44
N SER A 40 13.66 13.16 -7.07
CA SER A 40 13.96 14.59 -7.05
C SER A 40 12.78 15.36 -7.65
N ILE A 41 12.60 16.62 -7.26
CA ILE A 41 11.68 17.55 -7.94
C ILE A 41 12.05 17.77 -9.41
N LEU A 42 13.35 17.78 -9.74
CA LEU A 42 13.82 17.93 -11.11
C LEU A 42 13.50 16.69 -11.94
N ASP A 43 13.73 15.51 -11.37
CA ASP A 43 13.36 14.24 -11.98
C ASP A 43 11.85 14.19 -12.27
N TYR A 44 11.02 14.63 -11.32
CA TYR A 44 9.58 14.74 -11.54
C TYR A 44 9.21 15.67 -12.70
N VAL A 45 9.74 16.90 -12.72
CA VAL A 45 9.39 17.90 -13.75
C VAL A 45 9.82 17.43 -15.14
N PHE A 46 11.05 16.93 -15.30
CA PHE A 46 11.52 16.49 -16.62
C PHE A 46 10.84 15.20 -17.08
N ARG A 47 10.50 14.31 -16.17
CA ARG A 47 9.71 13.11 -16.47
C ARG A 47 8.29 13.47 -16.90
N GLU A 48 7.65 14.43 -16.23
CA GLU A 48 6.32 14.91 -16.62
C GLU A 48 6.34 15.62 -17.97
N LEU A 49 7.36 16.45 -18.25
CA LEU A 49 7.53 17.06 -19.56
C LEU A 49 7.74 16.01 -20.66
N ALA A 50 8.48 14.93 -20.38
CA ALA A 50 8.69 13.83 -21.32
C ALA A 50 7.40 13.08 -21.64
N ILE A 51 6.59 12.78 -20.62
CA ILE A 51 5.31 12.07 -20.78
C ILE A 51 4.30 12.98 -21.50
N SER A 52 4.11 14.21 -21.02
CA SER A 52 3.07 15.11 -21.53
C SER A 52 3.40 15.70 -22.90
N TYR A 53 4.65 16.10 -23.17
CA TYR A 53 5.02 16.76 -24.43
C TYR A 53 5.67 15.84 -25.45
N LEU A 54 6.57 14.93 -25.04
CA LEU A 54 7.24 14.00 -25.96
C LEU A 54 6.51 12.67 -26.13
N GLN A 55 5.46 12.42 -25.34
CA GLN A 55 4.71 11.15 -25.33
C GLN A 55 5.62 9.94 -25.03
N ARG A 56 6.70 10.17 -24.25
CA ARG A 56 7.62 9.12 -23.79
C ARG A 56 7.05 8.42 -22.56
N ASN A 57 6.28 7.36 -22.81
CA ASN A 57 5.64 6.55 -21.77
C ASN A 57 6.59 5.53 -21.12
N ASP A 58 7.82 5.39 -21.61
CA ASP A 58 8.88 4.53 -21.05
C ASP A 58 9.33 4.98 -19.66
N LEU A 59 9.13 6.26 -19.35
CA LEU A 59 9.52 6.88 -18.08
C LEU A 59 8.42 6.86 -17.01
N ALA A 60 7.18 6.54 -17.42
CA ALA A 60 6.03 6.46 -16.54
C ALA A 60 6.08 5.17 -15.71
N HIS A 61 5.64 5.26 -14.45
CA HIS A 61 5.50 4.06 -13.60
C HIS A 61 4.21 3.30 -13.93
N VAL A 62 3.22 3.98 -14.50
CA VAL A 62 1.95 3.41 -14.95
C VAL A 62 1.77 3.81 -16.41
N SER A 63 1.48 2.84 -17.27
CA SER A 63 1.24 3.14 -18.68
C SER A 63 -0.12 3.84 -18.83
N PRO A 64 -0.29 4.76 -19.81
CA PRO A 64 -1.58 5.41 -20.04
C PRO A 64 -2.71 4.44 -20.42
N GLU A 65 -2.36 3.22 -20.87
CA GLU A 65 -3.32 2.15 -21.12
C GLU A 65 -3.92 1.58 -19.82
N ASP A 66 -3.15 1.62 -18.73
CA ASP A 66 -3.56 1.15 -17.39
C ASP A 66 -4.29 2.22 -16.57
N ILE A 67 -4.23 3.49 -17.00
CA ILE A 67 -4.87 4.64 -16.32
C ILE A 67 -6.34 4.79 -16.77
N GLY A 68 -6.69 4.29 -17.95
CA GLY A 68 -8.04 4.38 -18.51
C GLY A 68 -9.00 3.29 -18.06
N TYR A 69 -10.30 3.49 -18.32
CA TYR A 69 -11.37 2.49 -18.09
C TYR A 69 -11.14 1.14 -18.79
N ALA A 70 -10.17 1.06 -19.71
CA ALA A 70 -9.75 -0.17 -20.39
C ALA A 70 -8.80 -1.06 -19.55
N ALA A 71 -8.31 -0.58 -18.41
CA ALA A 71 -7.52 -1.36 -17.45
C ALA A 71 -8.35 -2.41 -16.70
N MET A 72 -9.69 -2.26 -16.69
CA MET A 72 -10.60 -3.37 -16.43
C MET A 72 -10.51 -4.31 -17.64
N GLY A 73 -9.67 -5.34 -17.50
CA GLY A 73 -9.35 -6.41 -18.44
C GLY A 73 -10.11 -6.40 -19.77
N LYS A 74 -9.36 -6.29 -20.88
CA LYS A 74 -9.88 -6.36 -22.26
C LYS A 74 -10.65 -7.66 -22.59
N GLY A 75 -10.83 -8.59 -21.65
CA GLY A 75 -11.64 -9.81 -21.81
C GLY A 75 -11.16 -10.75 -22.91
N GLU A 76 -10.02 -10.44 -23.53
CA GLU A 76 -9.48 -11.13 -24.70
C GLU A 76 -9.06 -12.58 -24.39
N ASP A 77 -8.85 -12.88 -23.10
CA ASP A 77 -8.58 -14.23 -22.59
C ASP A 77 -9.76 -14.87 -21.83
N GLU A 78 -10.86 -14.15 -21.53
CA GLU A 78 -11.98 -14.67 -20.72
C GLU A 78 -12.93 -15.63 -21.47
N GLY A 79 -12.71 -15.83 -22.77
CA GLY A 79 -13.47 -16.78 -23.60
C GLY A 79 -12.59 -17.75 -24.39
N LYS A 80 -11.26 -17.65 -24.28
CA LYS A 80 -10.35 -18.50 -25.04
C LYS A 80 -10.26 -19.85 -24.33
N ALA A 81 -10.99 -20.83 -24.86
CA ALA A 81 -10.79 -22.22 -24.48
C ALA A 81 -9.28 -22.52 -24.50
N PRO A 82 -8.72 -23.14 -23.45
CA PRO A 82 -7.29 -23.40 -23.40
C PRO A 82 -6.92 -24.12 -24.68
N GLU A 83 -6.03 -23.50 -25.46
CA GLU A 83 -5.47 -24.09 -26.66
C GLU A 83 -5.01 -25.48 -26.27
N ALA A 84 -5.55 -26.50 -26.94
CA ALA A 84 -5.48 -27.90 -26.53
C ALA A 84 -4.02 -28.41 -26.56
N LYS A 85 -3.21 -27.98 -25.59
CA LYS A 85 -2.05 -28.74 -25.14
C LYS A 85 -2.64 -30.00 -24.53
N ALA A 86 -2.43 -31.09 -25.25
CA ALA A 86 -2.85 -32.44 -24.88
C ALA A 86 -2.72 -32.61 -23.36
N ALA A 87 -3.86 -32.86 -22.71
CA ALA A 87 -3.90 -33.12 -21.28
C ALA A 87 -2.85 -34.19 -20.96
N PRO A 88 -1.88 -33.93 -20.05
CA PRO A 88 -0.94 -34.97 -19.69
C PRO A 88 -1.72 -36.08 -19.01
N THR A 89 -1.63 -37.29 -19.56
CA THR A 89 -2.28 -38.51 -19.06
C THR A 89 -1.61 -38.99 -17.77
N PHE A 90 -1.58 -38.15 -16.74
CA PHE A 90 -1.21 -38.56 -15.39
C PHE A 90 -2.48 -38.75 -14.58
N VAL A 91 -3.06 -39.94 -14.69
CA VAL A 91 -4.00 -40.44 -13.69
C VAL A 91 -3.18 -40.83 -12.47
N SER A 92 -3.48 -40.22 -11.32
CA SER A 92 -2.85 -40.55 -10.05
C SER A 92 -3.01 -42.05 -9.77
N ARG A 93 -1.89 -42.80 -9.74
CA ARG A 93 -1.82 -44.24 -9.39
C ARG A 93 -2.04 -44.48 -7.88
N GLY A 94 -2.97 -43.75 -7.26
CA GLY A 94 -3.05 -43.60 -5.81
C GLY A 94 -4.36 -44.05 -5.15
N LEU A 95 -5.42 -44.36 -5.90
CA LEU A 95 -6.70 -44.73 -5.29
C LEU A 95 -7.33 -45.97 -5.93
N VAL A 96 -6.61 -47.10 -5.86
CA VAL A 96 -7.22 -48.42 -6.05
C VAL A 96 -7.43 -49.05 -4.69
N ARG A 97 -8.58 -48.76 -4.08
CA ARG A 97 -9.21 -49.67 -3.11
C ARG A 97 -10.63 -49.94 -3.56
N SER A 98 -10.77 -51.04 -4.31
CA SER A 98 -11.87 -52.00 -4.17
C SER A 98 -13.28 -51.42 -4.06
N LYS A 99 -13.80 -50.80 -5.13
CA LYS A 99 -15.16 -51.03 -5.66
C LYS A 99 -15.32 -50.32 -7.01
N THR A 100 -14.94 -50.98 -8.10
CA THR A 100 -15.29 -50.53 -9.45
C THR A 100 -16.74 -50.90 -9.71
N ASP A 101 -17.67 -50.06 -9.28
CA ASP A 101 -19.01 -50.14 -9.85
C ASP A 101 -19.61 -48.74 -10.00
N ARG A 102 -19.79 -48.35 -11.27
CA ARG A 102 -20.48 -47.15 -11.77
C ARG A 102 -19.90 -45.77 -11.46
N LEU A 103 -18.81 -45.41 -12.14
CA LEU A 103 -18.56 -44.00 -12.52
C LEU A 103 -18.89 -43.84 -14.01
N MET A 104 -20.08 -43.32 -14.29
CA MET A 104 -20.51 -42.91 -15.62
C MET A 104 -20.36 -41.39 -15.72
N VAL A 105 -19.61 -40.90 -16.69
CA VAL A 105 -19.49 -39.47 -16.96
C VAL A 105 -20.81 -39.00 -17.55
N VAL A 106 -21.59 -38.27 -16.75
CA VAL A 106 -22.80 -37.60 -17.23
C VAL A 106 -22.35 -36.33 -17.96
N ALA A 107 -22.32 -36.39 -19.28
CA ALA A 107 -22.28 -35.21 -20.13
C ALA A 107 -23.68 -34.60 -20.17
N GLY A 108 -23.90 -33.50 -19.44
CA GLY A 108 -25.18 -32.80 -19.37
C GLY A 108 -25.06 -31.37 -19.87
N GLY A 109 -25.48 -31.14 -21.12
CA GLY A 109 -25.78 -29.82 -21.65
C GLY A 109 -27.22 -29.40 -21.35
N ALA A 110 -27.42 -28.08 -21.27
CA ALA A 110 -28.67 -27.31 -21.32
C ALA A 110 -29.65 -27.36 -20.12
N GLY A 111 -29.78 -26.20 -19.47
CA GLY A 111 -31.06 -25.65 -18.99
C GLY A 111 -31.51 -25.96 -17.57
N ALA A 112 -31.51 -24.93 -16.71
CA ALA A 112 -32.62 -24.52 -15.83
C ALA A 112 -32.10 -23.79 -14.56
N HIS A 113 -32.78 -22.68 -14.26
CA HIS A 113 -32.62 -21.86 -13.06
C HIS A 113 -32.98 -22.64 -11.79
N VAL A 114 -32.32 -22.33 -10.66
CA VAL A 114 -32.92 -21.86 -9.39
C VAL A 114 -31.84 -21.76 -8.30
N ALA A 115 -31.98 -20.70 -7.52
CA ALA A 115 -31.22 -20.22 -6.37
C ALA A 115 -30.58 -21.27 -5.44
N GLN A 116 -29.37 -20.94 -4.95
CA GLN A 116 -29.08 -20.73 -3.52
C GLN A 116 -27.63 -20.24 -3.32
N SER A 117 -27.47 -19.14 -2.59
CA SER A 117 -26.19 -18.58 -2.12
C SER A 117 -25.46 -19.52 -1.17
N PRO A 118 -24.12 -19.40 -1.08
CA PRO A 118 -23.57 -19.07 0.23
C PRO A 118 -22.46 -18.02 0.18
N THR A 119 -22.62 -17.02 1.05
CA THR A 119 -21.59 -16.09 1.53
C THR A 119 -20.55 -16.85 2.34
N MET A 120 -19.26 -16.73 2.04
CA MET A 120 -18.16 -16.68 3.01
C MET A 120 -16.93 -16.08 2.32
N LEU A 121 -16.56 -14.86 2.72
CA LEU A 121 -15.34 -14.16 2.31
C LEU A 121 -14.28 -14.42 3.39
N ALA A 122 -13.16 -15.04 3.01
CA ALA A 122 -11.96 -15.12 3.84
C ALA A 122 -10.83 -14.41 3.08
N THR A 123 -10.39 -13.26 3.62
CA THR A 123 -9.19 -12.55 3.18
C THR A 123 -8.22 -12.48 4.36
N ASP A 124 -7.22 -13.36 4.36
CA ASP A 124 -6.03 -13.20 5.19
C ASP A 124 -5.07 -12.24 4.48
N GLY A 125 -4.80 -11.10 5.13
CA GLY A 125 -3.78 -10.14 4.73
C GLY A 125 -2.43 -10.49 5.37
N ALA A 126 -1.38 -10.55 4.57
CA ALA A 126 -0.01 -10.69 5.04
C ALA A 126 0.67 -9.31 5.13
N THR A 127 1.00 -8.92 6.36
CA THR A 127 1.83 -7.79 6.77
C THR A 127 3.33 -8.08 6.63
N ALA A 128 4.14 -7.10 6.21
CA ALA A 128 5.56 -7.02 6.61
C ALA A 128 6.17 -5.62 6.36
N LEU A 129 6.24 -4.77 7.39
CA LEU A 129 7.19 -3.65 7.45
C LEU A 129 7.81 -3.56 8.85
N LYS A 130 9.14 -3.55 8.88
CA LYS A 130 10.00 -3.38 10.07
C LYS A 130 10.18 -1.88 10.38
N PRO A 131 10.19 -1.46 11.65
CA PRO A 131 10.60 -0.12 12.04
C PRO A 131 12.13 -0.06 12.21
N GLN A 132 12.75 1.02 11.73
CA GLN A 132 14.12 1.41 12.07
C GLN A 132 14.13 2.83 12.67
N ASP A 133 14.67 2.87 13.89
CA ASP A 133 15.23 3.94 14.72
C ASP A 133 15.34 5.36 14.12
N VAL A 134 14.66 6.31 14.78
CA VAL A 134 14.81 7.76 14.57
C VAL A 134 15.50 8.41 15.78
N GLY A 135 16.82 8.55 15.69
CA GLY A 135 17.61 9.35 16.61
C GLY A 135 18.34 10.45 15.84
N ASN A 136 17.97 11.72 16.12
CA ASN A 136 18.60 12.98 15.68
C ASN A 136 18.10 13.63 14.37
N LEU A 137 16.95 14.30 14.43
CA LEU A 137 16.52 15.33 13.45
C LEU A 137 15.82 16.54 14.13
N ALA A 138 16.29 16.94 15.31
CA ALA A 138 15.63 18.00 16.09
C ALA A 138 15.96 19.44 15.65
N HIS A 139 16.89 19.67 14.71
CA HIS A 139 17.40 21.03 14.46
C HIS A 139 16.87 21.72 13.18
N GLU A 140 16.22 21.02 12.25
CA GLU A 140 15.77 21.61 10.97
C GLU A 140 14.25 21.82 10.87
N VAL A 141 13.50 21.53 11.93
CA VAL A 141 12.02 21.57 11.95
C VAL A 141 11.42 22.98 12.09
N ALA A 142 12.24 24.01 12.33
CA ALA A 142 11.76 25.36 12.64
C ALA A 142 11.39 26.20 11.41
N GLU A 143 12.01 25.96 10.25
CA GLU A 143 11.87 26.84 9.09
C GLU A 143 10.75 26.40 8.12
N VAL A 144 10.43 25.10 8.10
CA VAL A 144 9.41 24.49 7.24
C VAL A 144 7.98 24.67 7.80
N ALA A 145 7.84 25.04 9.07
CA ALA A 145 6.54 25.18 9.73
C ALA A 145 5.69 26.33 9.16
N HIS A 146 6.31 27.41 8.65
CA HIS A 146 5.58 28.62 8.24
C HIS A 146 4.92 28.56 6.85
N ASP A 147 5.33 27.63 5.97
CA ASP A 147 4.72 27.48 4.64
C ASP A 147 3.65 26.38 4.57
N LEU A 148 3.62 25.44 5.54
CA LEU A 148 2.53 24.46 5.62
C LEU A 148 1.20 25.06 6.08
N ASP A 149 1.21 26.12 6.90
CA ASP A 149 0.01 26.81 7.39
C ASP A 149 -0.78 27.53 6.28
N LYS A 150 -0.20 27.75 5.09
CA LYS A 150 -0.88 28.35 3.94
C LYS A 150 -1.70 27.35 3.12
N LEU A 151 -1.45 26.06 3.29
CA LEU A 151 -2.24 25.02 2.64
C LEU A 151 -3.44 24.78 3.56
N GLY A 152 -4.67 24.94 3.04
CA GLY A 152 -5.92 24.90 3.80
C GLY A 152 -6.31 23.54 4.39
N TRP A 153 -5.34 22.75 4.85
CA TRP A 153 -5.56 21.60 5.70
C TRP A 153 -6.14 22.11 7.02
N SER A 154 -7.31 21.61 7.38
CA SER A 154 -7.89 21.88 8.69
C SER A 154 -6.91 21.39 9.75
N GLN A 155 -6.41 22.29 10.59
CA GLN A 155 -5.62 21.89 11.74
C GLN A 155 -6.45 20.87 12.55
N PRO A 156 -5.86 19.73 12.95
CA PRO A 156 -6.56 18.73 13.74
C PRO A 156 -7.08 19.41 15.00
N SER A 157 -8.36 19.22 15.29
CA SER A 157 -8.94 19.80 16.50
C SER A 157 -8.29 19.18 17.73
N GLU A 158 -8.33 19.87 18.88
CA GLU A 158 -7.83 19.28 20.14
C GLU A 158 -8.47 17.92 20.44
N ALA A 159 -9.72 17.71 20.00
CA ALA A 159 -10.41 16.44 20.15
C ALA A 159 -9.76 15.32 19.33
N ASP A 160 -9.29 15.62 18.11
CA ASP A 160 -8.62 14.65 17.23
C ASP A 160 -7.26 14.24 17.79
N LEU A 161 -6.50 15.21 18.31
CA LEU A 161 -5.22 14.96 18.97
C LEU A 161 -5.36 14.10 20.24
N ILE A 162 -6.44 14.32 21.01
CA ILE A 162 -6.75 13.49 22.19
C ILE A 162 -7.19 12.08 21.76
N ALA A 163 -7.95 11.97 20.68
CA ALA A 163 -8.38 10.68 20.13
C ALA A 163 -7.19 9.86 19.61
N GLU A 164 -6.25 10.51 18.92
CA GLU A 164 -5.03 9.88 18.40
C GLU A 164 -4.13 9.39 19.54
N LYS A 165 -3.90 10.19 20.58
CA LYS A 165 -3.16 9.76 21.79
C LYS A 165 -3.81 8.56 22.48
N ARG A 166 -5.14 8.49 22.51
CA ARG A 166 -5.88 7.33 23.05
C ARG A 166 -5.73 6.10 22.15
N ALA A 167 -5.73 6.27 20.83
CA ALA A 167 -5.50 5.20 19.88
C ALA A 167 -4.08 4.65 20.00
N GLU A 168 -3.08 5.52 20.12
CA GLU A 168 -1.69 5.14 20.34
C GLU A 168 -1.52 4.37 21.67
N ALA A 169 -2.16 4.83 22.74
CA ALA A 169 -2.12 4.13 24.02
C ALA A 169 -2.73 2.71 23.94
N ARG A 170 -3.83 2.56 23.19
CA ARG A 170 -4.44 1.24 22.92
C ARG A 170 -3.55 0.36 22.06
N MET A 171 -2.88 0.92 21.05
CA MET A 171 -1.92 0.18 20.21
C MET A 171 -0.72 -0.33 21.03
N LYS A 172 -0.27 0.45 22.02
CA LYS A 172 0.79 0.04 22.97
C LYS A 172 0.32 -1.01 23.99
N GLY A 173 -0.97 -1.37 23.99
CA GLY A 173 -1.52 -2.38 24.91
C GLY A 173 -1.80 -1.85 26.31
N TYR A 174 -1.93 -0.54 26.48
CA TYR A 174 -2.32 0.04 27.77
C TYR A 174 -3.80 -0.20 28.06
N VAL A 175 -4.09 -0.62 29.29
CA VAL A 175 -5.44 -1.03 29.72
C VAL A 175 -6.35 0.17 29.98
N GLY A 176 -5.78 1.37 30.19
CA GLY A 176 -6.53 2.60 30.47
C GLY A 176 -6.93 2.78 31.93
N GLU A 177 -6.40 1.96 32.84
CA GLU A 177 -6.50 2.17 34.29
C GLU A 177 -5.38 3.09 34.78
N ALA A 178 -5.72 3.98 35.72
CA ALA A 178 -4.74 4.85 36.36
C ALA A 178 -3.91 4.05 37.37
N CYS A 179 -2.59 4.14 37.27
CA CYS A 179 -1.69 3.56 38.27
C CYS A 179 -1.94 4.19 39.65
N PRO A 180 -2.18 3.43 40.72
CA PRO A 180 -2.47 3.99 42.05
C PRO A 180 -1.31 4.76 42.68
N GLU A 181 -0.06 4.43 42.31
CA GLU A 181 1.14 5.06 42.86
C GLU A 181 1.54 6.37 42.16
N CYS A 182 1.38 6.45 40.83
CA CYS A 182 1.86 7.58 40.03
C CYS A 182 0.80 8.25 39.14
N ALA A 183 -0.45 7.80 39.20
CA ALA A 183 -1.61 8.29 38.45
C ALA A 183 -1.45 8.30 36.91
N ASN A 184 -0.43 7.63 36.35
CA ASN A 184 -0.27 7.48 34.90
C ASN A 184 -1.12 6.32 34.36
N PHE A 185 -1.62 6.48 33.13
CA PHE A 185 -2.46 5.51 32.44
C PHE A 185 -1.67 4.50 31.58
N THR A 186 -0.41 4.26 31.95
CA THR A 186 0.56 3.42 31.22
C THR A 186 0.65 2.00 31.79
N LEU A 187 -0.48 1.46 32.26
CA LEU A 187 -0.56 0.09 32.78
C LEU A 187 -0.67 -0.93 31.64
N VAL A 188 0.30 -1.85 31.54
CA VAL A 188 0.36 -2.95 30.57
C VAL A 188 0.07 -4.28 31.27
N ARG A 189 -0.72 -5.14 30.63
CA ARG A 189 -1.02 -6.48 31.15
C ARG A 189 0.16 -7.42 30.98
N ASN A 190 0.71 -7.89 32.10
CA ASN A 190 1.79 -8.87 32.19
C ASN A 190 1.27 -10.12 32.90
N GLY A 191 0.53 -10.96 32.16
CA GLY A 191 -0.12 -12.16 32.70
C GLY A 191 -1.39 -11.83 33.49
N THR A 192 -1.43 -12.26 34.75
CA THR A 192 -2.51 -11.91 35.70
C THR A 192 -2.30 -10.51 36.29
N CYS A 193 -1.07 -10.02 36.32
CA CYS A 193 -0.72 -8.71 36.83
C CYS A 193 -0.82 -7.60 35.77
N LEU A 194 -1.04 -6.38 36.23
CA LEU A 194 -0.85 -5.14 35.48
C LEU A 194 0.43 -4.47 35.96
N LYS A 195 1.28 -4.00 35.05
CA LYS A 195 2.54 -3.31 35.35
C LYS A 195 2.50 -1.89 34.80
N CYS A 196 2.86 -0.91 35.60
CA CYS A 196 3.06 0.45 35.14
C CYS A 196 4.43 0.61 34.49
N ASP A 197 4.50 1.12 33.25
CA ASP A 197 5.78 1.39 32.60
C ASP A 197 6.49 2.62 33.17
N THR A 198 5.73 3.60 33.68
CA THR A 198 6.29 4.85 34.21
C THR A 198 6.97 4.70 35.57
N CYS A 199 6.39 3.97 36.53
CA CYS A 199 6.94 3.81 37.88
C CYS A 199 7.31 2.36 38.25
N GLY A 200 7.03 1.38 37.38
CA GLY A 200 7.39 -0.02 37.59
C GLY A 200 6.53 -0.79 38.60
N SER A 201 5.53 -0.16 39.23
CA SER A 201 4.65 -0.84 40.18
C SER A 201 3.74 -1.86 39.49
N THR A 202 3.50 -2.99 40.16
CA THR A 202 2.58 -4.03 39.69
C THR A 202 1.31 -4.05 40.54
N THR A 203 0.16 -4.22 39.91
CA THR A 203 -1.16 -4.32 40.55
C THR A 203 -1.88 -5.55 40.03
N GLY A 204 -2.80 -6.12 40.82
CA GLY A 204 -3.61 -7.28 40.38
C GLY A 204 -2.89 -8.63 40.32
N CYS A 205 -1.76 -8.80 41.02
CA CYS A 205 -1.09 -10.10 41.15
C CYS A 205 -1.75 -10.94 42.26
N SER A 206 -2.76 -11.73 41.93
CA SER A 206 -3.27 -12.82 42.78
C SER A 206 -2.83 -14.18 42.28
#